data_AF-A0A1E3VEM8-F1
#
_entry.id   AF-A0A1E3VEM8-F1
#
_cell.length_a   1.000
_cell.length_b   1.000
_cell.length_c   1.000
_cell.angle_alpha   90.00
_cell.angle_beta   90.00
_cell.angle_gamma   90.00
#
_symmetry.space_group_name_H-M   'P 1'
#
loop_
_entity.id
_entity.type
_entity.pdbx_description
1 polymer ?
#
loop_
_entity_poly.entity_id
_entity_poly.type
_entity_poly.pdbx_seq_one_letter_code
_entity_poly.pdbx_strand_id
1 'polypeptide(L)'
;MCLKDMHLPSTALSSSLRIGNVEIRNRVALAPMSGVTDLPFRMLAWRFGAGFVVTEMVASRELVCNAAESWARLKNSGIDPHIVQLAGRDAHWMAEAARIVEANGADIVDINMGCPAKKVTGGYSGSALMREPDHALSLIEATVEAVDVPVTLKMRLGWDESSINAPLIARRAEEAGVQAITIHGRTRMQFYNGKADWDAIRAVRDVVSVPLIANGDVDTTADAREILRRSGADAVMVGRSAQGRPWHPAVLAGAAVQPDATAVAEIFAEHYAMMLDFYGAEVGLRAARKHVGWYLDRFVPTLPVEEKAAILTSKDVKLVSERVIGAIAYSGVATAREGVAA
;
A
#
# COMPACT_ATOMS: atom_id res chain seq x y z
N MET A 1 30.01 3.73 21.94
CA MET A 1 29.56 3.15 20.65
C MET A 1 30.16 1.75 20.58
N CYS A 2 29.35 0.70 20.77
CA CYS A 2 29.85 -0.67 20.86
C CYS A 2 29.92 -1.30 19.46
N LEU A 3 31.06 -1.91 19.12
CA LEU A 3 31.36 -2.58 17.83
C LEU A 3 30.51 -3.81 17.51
N LYS A 4 29.46 -4.12 18.29
CA LYS A 4 28.64 -5.33 18.13
C LYS A 4 27.46 -5.18 17.18
N ASP A 5 27.10 -3.95 16.77
CA ASP A 5 25.92 -3.70 15.93
C ASP A 5 26.17 -3.77 14.41
N MET A 6 27.40 -4.10 13.98
CA MET A 6 27.80 -4.10 12.56
C MET A 6 27.60 -5.44 11.81
N HIS A 7 27.01 -6.45 12.43
CA HIS A 7 26.92 -7.81 11.86
C HIS A 7 25.53 -8.24 11.39
N LEU A 8 24.53 -7.36 11.35
CA LEU A 8 23.36 -7.65 10.53
C LEU A 8 23.79 -7.43 9.06
N PRO A 9 23.81 -8.47 8.20
CA PRO A 9 24.01 -8.23 6.78
C PRO A 9 22.96 -7.22 6.35
N SER A 10 23.42 -6.09 5.81
CA SER A 10 22.54 -5.09 5.21
C SER A 10 21.75 -5.78 4.10
N THR A 11 20.51 -6.17 4.41
CA THR A 11 19.69 -6.89 3.46
C THR A 11 19.35 -5.94 2.31
N ALA A 12 19.90 -6.22 1.13
CA ALA A 12 19.72 -5.36 -0.03
C ALA A 12 18.22 -5.26 -0.39
N LEU A 13 17.74 -4.06 -0.69
CA LEU A 13 16.33 -3.84 -1.08
C LEU A 13 15.93 -4.66 -2.32
N SER A 14 16.89 -4.98 -3.19
CA SER A 14 16.72 -5.81 -4.38
C SER A 14 16.67 -7.32 -4.11
N SER A 15 17.01 -7.77 -2.89
CA SER A 15 17.00 -9.20 -2.55
C SER A 15 15.58 -9.72 -2.33
N SER A 16 15.35 -10.99 -2.65
CA SER A 16 14.05 -11.61 -2.45
C SER A 16 13.70 -11.79 -0.96
N LEU A 17 12.41 -11.94 -0.71
CA LEU A 17 11.80 -12.26 0.58
C LEU A 17 10.79 -13.41 0.35
N ARG A 18 10.53 -14.25 1.35
CA ARG A 18 9.47 -15.25 1.28
C ARG A 18 8.38 -14.92 2.29
N ILE A 19 7.13 -15.06 1.87
CA ILE A 19 5.94 -15.02 2.74
C ILE A 19 5.32 -16.40 2.62
N GLY A 20 5.54 -17.25 3.62
CA GLY A 20 5.17 -18.66 3.52
C GLY A 20 5.86 -19.39 2.37
N ASN A 21 5.05 -19.99 1.52
CA ASN A 21 5.48 -20.65 0.30
C ASN A 21 5.68 -19.70 -0.90
N VAL A 22 5.26 -18.44 -0.80
CA VAL A 22 5.30 -17.45 -1.90
C VAL A 22 6.62 -16.69 -1.89
N GLU A 23 7.29 -16.63 -3.05
CA GLU A 23 8.49 -15.83 -3.25
C GLU A 23 8.16 -14.41 -3.72
N ILE A 24 8.78 -13.43 -3.08
CA ILE A 24 8.67 -12.01 -3.37
C ILE A 24 9.99 -11.54 -3.96
N ARG A 25 9.96 -10.98 -5.16
CA ARG A 25 11.16 -10.63 -5.93
C ARG A 25 12.08 -9.56 -5.33
N ASN A 26 11.55 -8.69 -4.46
CA ASN A 26 12.35 -7.69 -3.74
C ASN A 26 11.64 -7.18 -2.48
N ARG A 27 12.31 -6.34 -1.68
CA ARG A 27 11.86 -5.89 -0.35
C ARG A 27 11.16 -4.53 -0.33
N VAL A 28 10.65 -4.08 -1.48
CA VAL A 28 9.91 -2.80 -1.57
C VAL A 28 8.52 -3.04 -2.14
N ALA A 29 7.51 -3.00 -1.27
CA ALA A 29 6.12 -3.23 -1.62
C ALA A 29 5.35 -1.94 -1.92
N LEU A 30 4.25 -2.04 -2.66
CA LEU A 30 3.24 -0.99 -2.75
C LEU A 30 2.14 -1.21 -1.71
N ALA A 31 1.82 -0.17 -0.93
CA ALA A 31 0.77 -0.24 0.08
C ALA A 31 -0.64 -0.27 -0.54
N PRO A 32 -1.59 -1.02 0.05
CA PRO A 32 -3.00 -0.91 -0.30
C PRO A 32 -3.54 0.45 0.18
N MET A 33 -4.11 1.22 -0.74
CA MET A 33 -4.72 2.53 -0.47
C MET A 33 -6.03 2.62 -1.23
N SER A 34 -7.16 2.51 -0.53
CA SER A 34 -8.48 2.55 -1.16
C SER A 34 -8.73 3.83 -1.94
N GLY A 35 -9.24 3.65 -3.14
CA GLY A 35 -9.39 4.63 -4.19
C GLY A 35 -8.08 4.98 -4.91
N VAL A 36 -6.90 4.59 -4.43
CA VAL A 36 -5.61 5.04 -4.97
C VAL A 36 -4.87 3.94 -5.69
N THR A 37 -4.65 2.79 -5.04
CA THR A 37 -3.95 1.66 -5.63
C THR A 37 -4.95 0.67 -6.22
N ASP A 38 -5.79 1.18 -7.12
CA ASP A 38 -6.70 0.37 -7.92
C ASP A 38 -5.95 -0.50 -8.93
N LEU A 39 -6.68 -1.33 -9.69
CA LEU A 39 -6.06 -2.27 -10.61
C LEU A 39 -5.12 -1.58 -11.63
N PRO A 40 -5.52 -0.48 -12.32
CA PRO A 40 -4.61 0.28 -13.19
C PRO A 40 -3.30 0.69 -12.51
N PHE A 41 -3.36 1.27 -11.31
CA PHE A 41 -2.17 1.71 -10.60
C PHE A 41 -1.26 0.53 -10.22
N ARG A 42 -1.85 -0.56 -9.72
CA ARG A 42 -1.12 -1.77 -9.32
C ARG A 42 -0.46 -2.45 -10.51
N MET A 43 -1.11 -2.51 -11.66
CA MET A 43 -0.53 -3.06 -12.90
C MET A 43 0.73 -2.30 -13.30
N LEU A 44 0.71 -0.97 -13.25
CA LEU A 44 1.89 -0.16 -13.52
C LEU A 44 2.99 -0.44 -12.50
N ALA A 45 2.69 -0.35 -11.21
CA ALA A 45 3.67 -0.59 -10.16
C ALA A 45 4.30 -1.99 -10.25
N TRP A 46 3.48 -3.01 -10.52
CA TRP A 46 3.91 -4.38 -10.75
C TRP A 46 4.83 -4.49 -11.98
N ARG A 47 4.43 -3.90 -13.12
CA ARG A 47 5.22 -3.92 -14.35
C ARG A 47 6.59 -3.26 -14.19
N PHE A 48 6.66 -2.16 -13.43
CA PHE A 48 7.93 -1.50 -13.16
C PHE A 48 8.84 -2.30 -12.22
N GLY A 49 8.31 -3.24 -11.45
CA GLY A 49 9.11 -4.11 -10.59
C GLY A 49 8.95 -3.87 -9.09
N ALA A 50 7.80 -3.37 -8.63
CA ALA A 50 7.46 -3.43 -7.20
C ALA A 50 7.58 -4.88 -6.70
N GLY A 51 8.10 -5.09 -5.49
CA GLY A 51 8.31 -6.43 -4.92
C GLY A 51 7.02 -7.22 -4.84
N PHE A 52 5.98 -6.58 -4.31
CA PHE A 52 4.59 -7.02 -4.41
C PHE A 52 3.65 -5.82 -4.32
N VAL A 53 2.40 -6.04 -4.73
CA VAL A 53 1.32 -5.06 -4.66
C VAL A 53 0.12 -5.74 -4.01
N VAL A 54 -0.66 -4.99 -3.24
CA VAL A 54 -1.84 -5.51 -2.53
C VAL A 54 -3.09 -4.81 -3.06
N THR A 55 -4.19 -5.54 -3.23
CA THR A 55 -5.46 -4.93 -3.67
C THR A 55 -5.89 -3.81 -2.73
N GLU A 56 -6.78 -2.94 -3.22
CA GLU A 56 -7.60 -2.17 -2.29
C GLU A 56 -8.37 -3.11 -1.35
N MET A 57 -8.71 -2.62 -0.16
CA MET A 57 -9.49 -3.40 0.79
C MET A 57 -10.83 -3.86 0.20
N VAL A 58 -11.05 -5.17 0.23
CA VAL A 58 -12.29 -5.83 -0.14
C VAL A 58 -13.10 -6.02 1.14
N ALA A 59 -14.30 -5.43 1.18
CA ALA A 59 -15.13 -5.52 2.37
C ALA A 59 -15.79 -6.91 2.43
N SER A 60 -15.48 -7.67 3.49
CA SER A 60 -15.69 -9.12 3.54
C SER A 60 -17.16 -9.50 3.43
N ARG A 61 -18.04 -8.84 4.20
CA ARG A 61 -19.48 -9.12 4.16
C ARG A 61 -20.08 -8.77 2.80
N GLU A 62 -19.70 -7.63 2.25
CA GLU A 62 -20.18 -7.15 0.95
C GLU A 62 -19.74 -8.08 -0.19
N LEU A 63 -18.54 -8.63 -0.12
CA LEU A 63 -18.08 -9.65 -1.08
C LEU A 63 -18.97 -10.89 -1.03
N VAL A 64 -19.21 -11.42 0.17
CA VAL A 64 -20.05 -12.61 0.39
C VAL A 64 -21.49 -12.36 -0.05
N CYS A 65 -22.02 -11.15 0.18
CA CYS A 65 -23.33 -10.72 -0.30
C CYS A 65 -23.35 -10.25 -1.76
N ASN A 66 -22.32 -10.58 -2.56
CA ASN A 66 -22.25 -10.34 -3.99
C ASN A 66 -22.34 -8.86 -4.43
N ALA A 67 -21.76 -7.95 -3.63
CA ALA A 67 -21.69 -6.54 -3.99
C ALA A 67 -20.67 -6.30 -5.11
N ALA A 68 -21.12 -5.68 -6.21
CA ALA A 68 -20.30 -5.46 -7.40
C ALA A 68 -18.98 -4.69 -7.13
N GLU A 69 -18.98 -3.74 -6.18
CA GLU A 69 -17.78 -2.97 -5.82
C GLU A 69 -16.68 -3.86 -5.21
N SER A 70 -17.05 -4.80 -4.33
CA SER A 70 -16.09 -5.75 -3.73
C SER A 70 -15.52 -6.70 -4.78
N TRP A 71 -16.36 -7.22 -5.68
CA TRP A 71 -15.92 -8.05 -6.81
C TRP A 71 -15.02 -7.29 -7.78
N ALA A 72 -15.29 -6.02 -8.05
CA ALA A 72 -14.43 -5.20 -8.89
C ALA A 72 -13.01 -5.04 -8.30
N ARG A 73 -12.89 -4.93 -6.97
CA ARG A 73 -11.59 -4.84 -6.27
C ARG A 73 -10.81 -6.15 -6.25
N LEU A 74 -11.50 -7.29 -6.28
CA LEU A 74 -10.91 -8.62 -6.33
C LEU A 74 -10.23 -8.93 -7.68
N LYS A 75 -10.64 -8.24 -8.76
CA LYS A 75 -10.09 -8.47 -10.11
C LYS A 75 -8.56 -8.39 -10.13
N ASN A 76 -7.96 -9.37 -10.81
CA ASN A 76 -6.54 -9.41 -11.15
C ASN A 76 -6.37 -9.40 -12.67
N SER A 77 -5.22 -8.91 -13.14
CA SER A 77 -4.86 -8.86 -14.57
C SER A 77 -3.39 -9.24 -14.76
N GLY A 78 -3.01 -10.43 -14.30
CA GLY A 78 -1.66 -10.99 -14.47
C GLY A 78 -0.61 -10.51 -13.47
N ILE A 79 -1.03 -9.96 -12.32
CA ILE A 79 -0.14 -9.70 -11.19
C ILE A 79 0.04 -11.01 -10.43
N ASP A 80 1.29 -11.39 -10.16
CA ASP A 80 1.66 -12.66 -9.51
C ASP A 80 2.85 -12.45 -8.55
N PRO A 81 2.67 -12.53 -7.22
CA PRO A 81 1.50 -13.08 -6.54
C PRO A 81 0.30 -12.12 -6.48
N HIS A 82 -0.89 -12.68 -6.54
CA HIS A 82 -2.16 -11.98 -6.31
C HIS A 82 -2.46 -11.88 -4.81
N ILE A 83 -2.22 -10.71 -4.22
CA ILE A 83 -2.40 -10.47 -2.79
C ILE A 83 -3.67 -9.66 -2.55
N VAL A 84 -4.67 -10.28 -1.93
CA VAL A 84 -5.99 -9.67 -1.70
C VAL A 84 -6.14 -9.24 -0.24
N GLN A 85 -6.39 -7.95 -0.02
CA GLN A 85 -6.64 -7.44 1.33
C GLN A 85 -8.13 -7.47 1.68
N LEU A 86 -8.49 -8.17 2.75
CA LEU A 86 -9.83 -8.21 3.34
C LEU A 86 -9.98 -7.17 4.46
N ALA A 87 -11.20 -6.64 4.60
CA ALA A 87 -11.59 -5.80 5.72
C ALA A 87 -12.97 -6.23 6.25
N GLY A 88 -13.04 -6.49 7.55
CA GLY A 88 -14.27 -6.92 8.21
C GLY A 88 -14.24 -6.66 9.71
N ARG A 89 -15.30 -7.07 10.40
CA ARG A 89 -15.48 -6.92 11.86
C ARG A 89 -16.09 -8.16 12.52
N ASP A 90 -16.23 -9.23 11.77
CA ASP A 90 -16.93 -10.44 12.18
C ASP A 90 -16.15 -11.62 11.63
N ALA A 91 -15.83 -12.56 12.52
CA ALA A 91 -15.05 -13.75 12.20
C ALA A 91 -15.71 -14.56 11.08
N HIS A 92 -17.05 -14.70 11.09
CA HIS A 92 -17.77 -15.45 10.07
C HIS A 92 -17.55 -14.85 8.67
N TRP A 93 -17.77 -13.54 8.52
CA TRP A 93 -17.62 -12.89 7.21
C TRP A 93 -16.16 -12.85 6.75
N MET A 94 -15.21 -12.73 7.67
CA MET A 94 -13.78 -12.81 7.34
C MET A 94 -13.42 -14.19 6.78
N ALA A 95 -13.83 -15.27 7.44
CA ALA A 95 -13.61 -16.64 6.98
C ALA A 95 -14.23 -16.91 5.61
N GLU A 96 -15.51 -16.53 5.40
CA GLU A 96 -16.16 -16.77 4.11
C GLU A 96 -15.55 -15.94 2.98
N ALA A 97 -15.19 -14.68 3.25
CA ALA A 97 -14.50 -13.87 2.27
C ALA A 97 -13.12 -14.45 1.93
N ALA A 98 -12.39 -14.98 2.91
CA ALA A 98 -11.09 -15.64 2.70
C ALA A 98 -11.22 -16.82 1.72
N ARG A 99 -12.20 -17.71 1.94
CA ARG A 99 -12.49 -18.82 1.01
C ARG A 99 -12.85 -18.35 -0.38
N ILE A 100 -13.66 -17.30 -0.50
CA ILE A 100 -14.03 -16.73 -1.80
C ILE A 100 -12.78 -16.22 -2.52
N VAL A 101 -11.91 -15.45 -1.85
CA VAL A 101 -10.75 -14.85 -2.53
C VAL A 101 -9.70 -15.91 -2.90
N GLU A 102 -9.47 -16.91 -2.04
CA GLU A 102 -8.61 -18.07 -2.36
C GLU A 102 -9.16 -18.85 -3.56
N ALA A 103 -10.45 -19.17 -3.56
CA ALA A 103 -11.11 -19.84 -4.70
C ALA A 103 -11.09 -19.01 -6.00
N ASN A 104 -10.80 -17.71 -5.91
CA ASN A 104 -10.61 -16.80 -7.05
C ASN A 104 -9.13 -16.50 -7.33
N GLY A 105 -8.22 -17.34 -6.85
CA GLY A 105 -6.79 -17.32 -7.20
C GLY A 105 -5.98 -16.30 -6.43
N ALA A 106 -6.37 -15.95 -5.20
CA ALA A 106 -5.46 -15.22 -4.30
C ALA A 106 -4.32 -16.15 -3.85
N ASP A 107 -3.08 -15.72 -4.04
CA ASP A 107 -1.89 -16.43 -3.55
C ASP A 107 -1.58 -16.08 -2.09
N ILE A 108 -2.05 -14.92 -1.61
CA ILE A 108 -1.94 -14.45 -0.24
C ILE A 108 -3.21 -13.68 0.14
N VAL A 109 -3.72 -13.93 1.35
CA VAL A 109 -4.82 -13.16 1.95
C VAL A 109 -4.25 -12.19 2.99
N ASP A 110 -4.45 -10.89 2.83
CA ASP A 110 -4.02 -9.87 3.79
C ASP A 110 -5.20 -9.35 4.63
N ILE A 111 -5.01 -9.17 5.92
CA ILE A 111 -6.03 -8.64 6.83
C ILE A 111 -5.77 -7.16 7.10
N ASN A 112 -6.77 -6.31 6.83
CA ASN A 112 -6.71 -4.90 7.21
C ASN A 112 -7.12 -4.67 8.67
N MET A 113 -6.16 -4.26 9.48
CA MET A 113 -6.38 -3.67 10.82
C MET A 113 -5.73 -2.29 10.96
N GLY A 114 -5.53 -1.59 9.84
CA GLY A 114 -4.77 -0.33 9.81
C GLY A 114 -5.54 0.89 9.31
N CYS A 115 -6.65 0.71 8.59
CA CYS A 115 -7.36 1.81 7.95
C CYS A 115 -8.01 2.75 8.98
N PRO A 116 -7.65 4.06 9.02
CA PRO A 116 -8.18 5.00 9.99
C PRO A 116 -9.48 5.69 9.52
N ALA A 117 -9.91 5.45 8.28
CA ALA A 117 -11.01 6.18 7.65
C ALA A 117 -12.31 6.01 8.44
N LYS A 118 -13.04 7.11 8.67
CA LYS A 118 -14.26 7.12 9.49
C LYS A 118 -15.32 6.11 9.01
N LYS A 119 -15.48 5.93 7.69
CA LYS A 119 -16.40 4.93 7.11
C LYS A 119 -16.05 3.49 7.54
N VAL A 120 -14.77 3.20 7.73
CA VAL A 120 -14.25 1.88 8.15
C VAL A 120 -14.32 1.75 9.68
N THR A 121 -13.75 2.71 10.40
CA THR A 121 -13.71 2.66 11.87
C THR A 121 -15.10 2.82 12.51
N GLY A 122 -16.00 3.58 11.89
CA GLY A 122 -17.40 3.70 12.33
C GLY A 122 -18.21 2.42 12.09
N GLY A 123 -17.74 1.56 11.19
CA GLY A 123 -18.22 0.19 11.06
C GLY A 123 -17.58 -0.77 12.06
N TYR A 124 -16.70 -0.32 12.97
CA TYR A 124 -15.89 -1.16 13.87
C TYR A 124 -14.90 -2.09 13.16
N SER A 125 -14.33 -1.64 12.04
CA SER A 125 -13.30 -2.37 11.27
C SER A 125 -11.99 -1.56 11.16
N GLY A 126 -10.99 -2.11 10.46
CA GLY A 126 -9.68 -1.49 10.29
C GLY A 126 -9.00 -1.27 11.64
N SER A 127 -8.42 -0.08 11.84
CA SER A 127 -7.72 0.21 13.10
C SER A 127 -8.63 0.30 14.34
N ALA A 128 -9.96 0.27 14.18
CA ALA A 128 -10.87 0.15 15.33
C ALA A 128 -10.71 -1.19 16.04
N LEU A 129 -10.37 -2.26 15.30
CA LEU A 129 -10.13 -3.60 15.86
C LEU A 129 -8.96 -3.59 16.87
N MET A 130 -8.00 -2.69 16.70
CA MET A 130 -6.88 -2.55 17.64
C MET A 130 -7.31 -2.06 19.03
N ARG A 131 -8.56 -1.64 19.24
CA ARG A 131 -9.07 -1.31 20.59
C ARG A 131 -9.47 -2.55 21.37
N GLU A 132 -9.74 -3.66 20.69
CA GLU A 132 -10.23 -4.91 21.26
C GLU A 132 -9.38 -6.08 20.74
N PRO A 133 -8.16 -6.29 21.28
CA PRO A 133 -7.22 -7.29 20.77
C PRO A 133 -7.77 -8.72 20.72
N ASP A 134 -8.62 -9.13 21.66
CA ASP A 134 -9.23 -10.46 21.65
C ASP A 134 -10.21 -10.63 20.48
N HIS A 135 -11.01 -9.59 20.20
CA HIS A 135 -11.88 -9.61 19.03
C HIS A 135 -11.07 -9.57 17.73
N ALA A 136 -10.03 -8.73 17.65
CA ALA A 136 -9.10 -8.73 16.53
C ALA A 136 -8.52 -10.12 16.27
N LEU A 137 -8.08 -10.82 17.34
CA LEU A 137 -7.54 -12.18 17.20
C LEU A 137 -8.59 -13.16 16.67
N SER A 138 -9.83 -13.11 17.14
CA SER A 138 -10.89 -14.00 16.64
C SER A 138 -11.12 -13.88 15.13
N LEU A 139 -10.89 -12.70 14.55
CA LEU A 139 -10.95 -12.48 13.11
C LEU A 139 -9.72 -13.05 12.39
N ILE A 140 -8.55 -12.95 13.01
CA ILE A 140 -7.30 -13.48 12.46
C ILE A 140 -7.37 -15.01 12.41
N GLU A 141 -7.70 -15.65 13.53
CA GLU A 141 -7.84 -17.10 13.66
C GLU A 141 -8.84 -17.62 12.61
N ALA A 142 -10.03 -17.02 12.55
CA ALA A 142 -11.05 -17.44 11.57
C ALA A 142 -10.61 -17.25 10.11
N THR A 143 -9.75 -16.27 9.81
CA THR A 143 -9.21 -16.09 8.45
C THR A 143 -8.14 -17.14 8.16
N VAL A 144 -7.20 -17.38 9.09
CA VAL A 144 -6.12 -18.38 8.94
C VAL A 144 -6.69 -19.79 8.82
N GLU A 145 -7.67 -20.16 9.64
CA GLU A 145 -8.31 -21.48 9.60
C GLU A 145 -9.14 -21.73 8.32
N ALA A 146 -9.49 -20.68 7.59
CA ALA A 146 -10.39 -20.77 6.46
C ALA A 146 -9.72 -21.08 5.12
N VAL A 147 -8.40 -20.89 5.00
CA VAL A 147 -7.63 -20.97 3.74
C VAL A 147 -6.31 -21.71 3.92
N ASP A 148 -5.79 -22.29 2.84
CA ASP A 148 -4.48 -22.94 2.80
C ASP A 148 -3.36 -21.97 2.39
N VAL A 149 -3.70 -20.91 1.66
CA VAL A 149 -2.74 -19.87 1.26
C VAL A 149 -2.25 -19.03 2.46
N PRO A 150 -1.02 -18.46 2.41
CA PRO A 150 -0.51 -17.62 3.47
C PRO A 150 -1.44 -16.44 3.81
N VAL A 151 -1.65 -16.22 5.10
CA VAL A 151 -2.37 -15.05 5.62
C VAL A 151 -1.39 -14.04 6.19
N THR A 152 -1.54 -12.77 5.83
CA THR A 152 -0.74 -11.64 6.34
C THR A 152 -1.60 -10.64 7.11
N LEU A 153 -0.97 -9.86 7.98
CA LEU A 153 -1.66 -8.84 8.77
C LEU A 153 -1.05 -7.46 8.55
N LYS A 154 -1.86 -6.48 8.13
CA LYS A 154 -1.45 -5.07 8.07
C LYS A 154 -2.17 -4.24 9.12
N MET A 155 -1.41 -3.64 10.03
CA MET A 155 -1.94 -2.79 11.11
C MET A 155 -1.14 -1.50 11.33
N ARG A 156 -1.57 -0.72 12.33
CA ARG A 156 -0.89 0.48 12.85
C ARG A 156 -0.12 0.14 14.12
N LEU A 157 0.46 1.13 14.79
CA LEU A 157 1.03 0.94 16.14
C LEU A 157 -0.05 0.66 17.21
N GLY A 158 -1.27 1.15 16.97
CA GLY A 158 -2.33 1.16 17.95
C GLY A 158 -3.42 2.19 17.63
N TRP A 159 -4.37 2.38 18.55
CA TRP A 159 -5.43 3.38 18.38
C TRP A 159 -4.93 4.81 18.59
N ASP A 160 -4.22 5.05 19.69
CA ASP A 160 -3.61 6.32 20.08
C ASP A 160 -2.35 6.06 20.91
N GLU A 161 -1.72 7.12 21.41
CA GLU A 161 -0.48 7.08 22.19
C GLU A 161 -0.64 6.35 23.53
N SER A 162 -1.86 6.20 24.05
CA SER A 162 -2.17 5.44 25.26
C SER A 162 -2.46 3.95 24.99
N SER A 163 -2.54 3.58 23.72
CA SER A 163 -2.96 2.25 23.27
C SER A 163 -2.03 1.73 22.17
N ILE A 164 -0.74 1.60 22.49
CA ILE A 164 0.28 1.01 21.60
C ILE A 164 0.37 -0.49 21.85
N ASN A 165 -0.43 -1.26 21.12
CA ASN A 165 -0.57 -2.71 21.31
C ASN A 165 -0.20 -3.55 20.09
N ALA A 166 0.44 -2.95 19.09
CA ALA A 166 0.97 -3.68 17.94
C ALA A 166 1.87 -4.87 18.32
N PRO A 167 2.81 -4.79 19.29
CA PRO A 167 3.61 -5.96 19.69
C PRO A 167 2.76 -7.12 20.22
N LEU A 168 1.75 -6.81 21.06
CA LEU A 168 0.84 -7.81 21.62
C LEU A 168 0.03 -8.52 20.53
N ILE A 169 -0.57 -7.74 19.62
CA ILE A 169 -1.37 -8.28 18.52
C ILE A 169 -0.49 -9.08 17.57
N ALA A 170 0.71 -8.58 17.26
CA ALA A 170 1.65 -9.21 16.33
C ALA A 170 2.07 -10.61 16.79
N ARG A 171 2.48 -10.74 18.06
CA ARG A 171 2.86 -12.03 18.64
C ARG A 171 1.71 -13.04 18.56
N ARG A 172 0.50 -12.63 18.98
CA ARG A 172 -0.69 -13.51 18.96
C ARG A 172 -1.11 -13.86 17.52
N ALA A 173 -0.96 -12.94 16.58
CA ALA A 173 -1.23 -13.19 15.17
C ALA A 173 -0.27 -14.22 14.57
N GLU A 174 1.03 -14.14 14.90
CA GLU A 174 2.01 -15.15 14.50
C GLU A 174 1.71 -16.51 15.13
N GLU A 175 1.37 -16.55 16.43
CA GLU A 175 0.94 -17.78 17.12
C GLU A 175 -0.30 -18.41 16.45
N ALA A 176 -1.21 -17.59 15.92
CA ALA A 176 -2.39 -18.03 15.17
C ALA A 176 -2.08 -18.46 13.72
N GLY A 177 -0.85 -18.29 13.23
CA GLY A 177 -0.41 -18.74 11.90
C GLY A 177 -0.29 -17.65 10.83
N VAL A 178 -0.36 -16.37 11.18
CA VAL A 178 -0.04 -15.27 10.25
C VAL A 178 1.41 -15.37 9.81
N GLN A 179 1.67 -15.25 8.50
CA GLN A 179 2.97 -15.53 7.89
C GLN A 179 3.77 -14.29 7.47
N ALA A 180 3.20 -13.09 7.61
CA ALA A 180 3.93 -11.82 7.57
C ALA A 180 3.11 -10.69 8.22
N ILE A 181 3.81 -9.70 8.77
CA ILE A 181 3.19 -8.58 9.48
C ILE A 181 3.68 -7.26 8.89
N THR A 182 2.75 -6.36 8.55
CA THR A 182 3.05 -5.01 8.12
C THR A 182 2.61 -3.99 9.17
N ILE A 183 3.52 -3.15 9.65
CA ILE A 183 3.23 -2.10 10.63
C ILE A 183 3.38 -0.72 9.99
N HIS A 184 2.29 0.04 9.96
CA HIS A 184 2.38 1.48 9.76
C HIS A 184 2.82 2.14 11.07
N GLY A 185 3.95 2.84 11.06
CA GLY A 185 4.56 3.50 12.23
C GLY A 185 3.77 4.70 12.78
N ARG A 186 2.45 4.71 12.67
CA ARG A 186 1.57 5.73 13.27
C ARG A 186 0.44 5.04 14.01
N THR A 187 -0.10 5.72 15.01
CA THR A 187 -1.38 5.34 15.64
C THR A 187 -2.54 5.70 14.72
N ARG A 188 -3.74 5.19 14.99
CA ARG A 188 -4.95 5.59 14.25
C ARG A 188 -5.18 7.09 14.37
N MET A 189 -5.11 7.66 15.58
CA MET A 189 -5.44 9.06 15.86
C MET A 189 -4.53 10.06 15.14
N GLN A 190 -3.29 9.67 14.84
CA GLN A 190 -2.38 10.47 14.05
C GLN A 190 -2.79 10.58 12.57
N PHE A 191 -3.63 9.67 12.06
CA PHE A 191 -3.94 9.54 10.62
C PHE A 191 -2.65 9.52 9.78
N TYR A 192 -2.33 10.68 9.19
CA TYR A 192 -1.20 10.93 8.33
C TYR A 192 -0.37 12.15 8.76
N ASN A 193 -0.71 12.73 9.92
CA ASN A 193 -0.02 13.84 10.55
C ASN A 193 1.26 13.37 11.24
N GLY A 194 2.15 14.31 11.57
CA GLY A 194 3.44 14.02 12.18
C GLY A 194 4.30 13.10 11.32
N LYS A 195 5.30 12.47 11.94
CA LYS A 195 6.19 11.49 11.29
C LYS A 195 5.86 10.09 11.77
N ALA A 196 6.06 9.09 10.91
CA ALA A 196 6.03 7.71 11.34
C ALA A 196 7.16 7.46 12.36
N ASP A 197 6.81 6.83 13.47
CA ASP A 197 7.73 6.34 14.48
C ASP A 197 8.25 4.96 14.06
N TRP A 198 9.42 4.96 13.44
CA TRP A 198 10.09 3.73 13.00
C TRP A 198 10.71 2.95 14.15
N ASP A 199 11.04 3.60 15.26
CA ASP A 199 11.59 2.93 16.45
C ASP A 199 10.48 2.15 17.17
N ALA A 200 9.25 2.68 17.21
CA ALA A 200 8.11 1.95 17.78
C ALA A 200 7.80 0.64 17.04
N ILE A 201 8.18 0.51 15.76
CA ILE A 201 8.06 -0.75 15.00
C ILE A 201 9.03 -1.81 15.55
N ARG A 202 10.18 -1.41 16.12
CA ARG A 202 11.19 -2.34 16.67
C ARG A 202 10.62 -3.25 17.76
N ALA A 203 9.74 -2.72 18.59
CA ALA A 203 9.06 -3.51 19.62
C ALA A 203 8.23 -4.68 19.04
N VAL A 204 7.77 -4.56 17.78
CA VAL A 204 7.11 -5.67 17.07
C VAL A 204 8.13 -6.70 16.60
N ARG A 205 9.26 -6.26 16.01
CA ARG A 205 10.34 -7.16 15.59
C ARG A 205 10.82 -8.04 16.74
N ASP A 206 10.96 -7.46 17.93
CA ASP A 206 11.51 -8.14 19.11
C ASP A 206 10.60 -9.28 19.63
N VAL A 207 9.34 -9.37 19.18
CA VAL A 207 8.36 -10.37 19.65
C VAL A 207 7.82 -11.28 18.55
N VAL A 208 8.26 -11.09 17.30
CA VAL A 208 7.86 -11.97 16.18
C VAL A 208 9.06 -12.56 15.47
N SER A 209 8.88 -13.63 14.70
CA SER A 209 9.92 -14.23 13.83
C SER A 209 9.57 -14.19 12.34
N VAL A 210 8.28 -14.14 12.00
CA VAL A 210 7.79 -13.94 10.62
C VAL A 210 8.35 -12.66 9.98
N PRO A 211 8.35 -12.57 8.63
CA PRO A 211 8.67 -11.37 7.90
C PRO A 211 7.93 -10.14 8.43
N LEU A 212 8.69 -9.10 8.76
CA LEU A 212 8.18 -7.81 9.20
C LEU A 212 8.36 -6.76 8.10
N ILE A 213 7.28 -6.05 7.75
CA ILE A 213 7.29 -4.99 6.75
C ILE A 213 7.00 -3.65 7.43
N ALA A 214 7.95 -2.73 7.36
CA ALA A 214 7.77 -1.37 7.88
C ALA A 214 7.05 -0.48 6.85
N ASN A 215 6.07 0.30 7.31
CA ASN A 215 5.32 1.21 6.48
C ASN A 215 5.27 2.60 7.12
N GLY A 216 5.32 3.65 6.28
CA GLY A 216 5.20 5.04 6.70
C GLY A 216 6.44 5.85 6.37
N ASP A 217 6.25 6.88 5.54
CA ASP A 217 7.26 7.89 5.20
C ASP A 217 8.50 7.32 4.47
N VAL A 218 8.30 6.28 3.65
CA VAL A 218 9.31 5.72 2.74
C VAL A 218 9.31 6.55 1.44
N ASP A 219 10.21 7.53 1.27
CA ASP A 219 10.24 8.40 0.08
C ASP A 219 11.52 8.25 -0.77
N THR A 220 12.61 7.86 -0.13
CA THR A 220 13.92 7.68 -0.77
C THR A 220 14.54 6.35 -0.38
N THR A 221 15.57 5.93 -1.12
CA THR A 221 16.35 4.73 -0.78
C THR A 221 17.07 4.89 0.57
N ALA A 222 17.44 6.13 0.93
CA ALA A 222 18.00 6.44 2.24
C ALA A 222 16.96 6.24 3.36
N ASP A 223 15.72 6.72 3.16
CA ASP A 223 14.63 6.47 4.12
C ASP A 223 14.39 4.97 4.29
N ALA A 224 14.32 4.22 3.18
CA ALA A 224 14.11 2.78 3.24
C ALA A 224 15.19 2.08 4.08
N ARG A 225 16.47 2.41 3.86
CA ARG A 225 17.58 1.85 4.64
C ARG A 225 17.51 2.23 6.12
N GLU A 226 17.21 3.50 6.40
CA GLU A 226 17.11 3.98 7.78
C GLU A 226 15.92 3.38 8.52
N ILE A 227 14.79 3.20 7.84
CA ILE A 227 13.61 2.49 8.35
C ILE A 227 13.97 1.05 8.73
N LEU A 228 14.60 0.30 7.82
CA LEU A 228 15.01 -1.08 8.10
C LEU A 228 15.98 -1.14 9.28
N ARG A 229 16.96 -0.23 9.34
CA ARG A 229 17.93 -0.15 10.43
C ARG A 229 17.28 0.11 11.79
N ARG A 230 16.33 1.05 11.86
CA ARG A 230 15.66 1.44 13.12
C ARG A 230 14.62 0.43 13.57
N SER A 231 13.77 -0.01 12.66
CA SER A 231 12.67 -0.94 12.96
C SER A 231 13.11 -2.40 13.09
N GLY A 232 14.24 -2.79 12.48
CA GLY A 232 14.61 -4.20 12.34
C GLY A 232 13.70 -4.98 11.37
N ALA A 233 12.90 -4.28 10.55
CA ALA A 233 12.04 -4.91 9.55
C ALA A 233 12.86 -5.54 8.41
N ASP A 234 12.22 -6.47 7.70
CA ASP A 234 12.79 -7.22 6.57
C ASP A 234 12.53 -6.52 5.23
N ALA A 235 11.47 -5.72 5.14
CA ALA A 235 11.06 -5.00 3.94
C ALA A 235 10.38 -3.67 4.30
N VAL A 236 10.20 -2.82 3.29
CA VAL A 236 9.44 -1.58 3.40
C VAL A 236 8.24 -1.57 2.46
N MET A 237 7.19 -0.87 2.86
CA MET A 237 5.99 -0.67 2.06
C MET A 237 5.75 0.81 1.79
N VAL A 238 5.69 1.16 0.50
CA VAL A 238 5.57 2.52 -0.03
C VAL A 238 4.09 2.89 -0.17
N GLY A 239 3.68 4.00 0.45
CA GLY A 239 2.30 4.49 0.43
C GLY A 239 2.17 5.77 -0.39
N ARG A 240 1.84 6.87 0.29
CA ARG A 240 1.59 8.20 -0.31
C ARG A 240 2.73 8.68 -1.21
N SER A 241 3.97 8.32 -0.91
CA SER A 241 5.12 8.64 -1.75
C SER A 241 4.98 8.08 -3.17
N ALA A 242 4.25 6.98 -3.43
CA ALA A 242 4.02 6.49 -4.79
C ALA A 242 2.98 7.30 -5.58
N GLN A 243 2.23 8.22 -4.97
CA GLN A 243 1.18 9.00 -5.65
C GLN A 243 1.77 9.84 -6.79
N GLY A 244 1.21 9.68 -7.99
CA GLY A 244 1.72 10.29 -9.23
C GLY A 244 2.97 9.63 -9.80
N ARG A 245 3.52 8.58 -9.18
CA ARG A 245 4.71 7.86 -9.67
C ARG A 245 4.63 6.36 -9.36
N PRO A 246 3.78 5.59 -10.06
CA PRO A 246 3.57 4.17 -9.79
C PRO A 246 4.85 3.31 -9.86
N TRP A 247 5.87 3.74 -10.63
CA TRP A 247 7.18 3.09 -10.71
C TRP A 247 8.04 3.23 -9.45
N HIS A 248 7.69 4.13 -8.53
CA HIS A 248 8.55 4.52 -7.43
C HIS A 248 9.02 3.37 -6.52
N PRO A 249 8.16 2.39 -6.12
CA PRO A 249 8.62 1.23 -5.36
C PRO A 249 9.75 0.46 -6.09
N ALA A 250 9.67 0.33 -7.42
CA ALA A 250 10.69 -0.34 -8.21
C ALA A 250 12.00 0.45 -8.27
N VAL A 251 11.93 1.78 -8.37
CA VAL A 251 13.13 2.64 -8.30
C VAL A 251 13.83 2.49 -6.95
N LEU A 252 13.08 2.49 -5.85
CA LEU A 252 13.65 2.28 -4.52
C LEU A 252 14.28 0.89 -4.36
N ALA A 253 13.71 -0.13 -4.99
CA ALA A 253 14.26 -1.49 -5.03
C ALA A 253 15.49 -1.63 -5.94
N GLY A 254 15.78 -0.64 -6.80
CA GLY A 254 16.79 -0.76 -7.86
C GLY A 254 16.35 -1.61 -9.06
N ALA A 255 15.05 -1.91 -9.19
CA ALA A 255 14.47 -2.67 -10.29
C ALA A 255 14.12 -1.80 -11.52
N ALA A 256 14.04 -0.47 -11.35
CA ALA A 256 13.79 0.48 -12.43
C ALA A 256 14.66 1.73 -12.28
N VAL A 257 14.96 2.37 -13.41
CA VAL A 257 15.55 3.72 -13.43
C VAL A 257 14.43 4.75 -13.28
N GLN A 258 14.73 5.89 -12.66
CA GLN A 258 13.80 7.01 -12.58
C GLN A 258 13.46 7.51 -14.00
N PRO A 259 12.17 7.49 -14.42
CA PRO A 259 11.77 7.99 -15.73
C PRO A 259 12.03 9.49 -15.86
N ASP A 260 12.44 9.91 -17.06
CA ASP A 260 12.53 11.31 -17.45
C ASP A 260 11.13 11.90 -17.75
N ALA A 261 11.07 13.20 -18.05
CA ALA A 261 9.80 13.90 -18.26
C ALA A 261 8.96 13.28 -19.41
N THR A 262 9.59 12.85 -20.49
CA THR A 262 8.91 12.23 -21.63
C THR A 262 8.28 10.91 -21.23
N ALA A 263 9.05 10.02 -20.59
CA ALA A 263 8.55 8.75 -20.09
C ALA A 263 7.47 8.93 -19.02
N VAL A 264 7.58 9.94 -18.15
CA VAL A 264 6.51 10.28 -17.19
C VAL A 264 5.21 10.65 -17.89
N ALA A 265 5.28 11.44 -18.97
CA ALA A 265 4.09 11.83 -19.74
C ALA A 265 3.42 10.62 -20.41
N GLU A 266 4.21 9.69 -20.96
CA GLU A 266 3.72 8.43 -21.53
C GLU A 266 3.06 7.54 -20.47
N ILE A 267 3.69 7.37 -19.30
CA ILE A 267 3.13 6.59 -18.20
C ILE A 267 1.83 7.23 -17.70
N PHE A 268 1.76 8.56 -17.62
CA PHE A 268 0.52 9.26 -17.29
C PHE A 268 -0.58 8.96 -18.32
N ALA A 269 -0.27 9.07 -19.62
CA ALA A 269 -1.23 8.84 -20.69
C ALA A 269 -1.82 7.41 -20.62
N GLU A 270 -0.95 6.42 -20.44
CA GLU A 270 -1.34 5.03 -20.28
C GLU A 270 -2.19 4.82 -19.02
N HIS A 271 -1.74 5.32 -17.87
CA HIS A 271 -2.46 5.18 -16.62
C HIS A 271 -3.86 5.78 -16.69
N TYR A 272 -3.97 6.98 -17.29
CA TYR A 272 -5.24 7.66 -17.48
C TYR A 272 -6.19 6.87 -18.38
N ALA A 273 -5.69 6.32 -19.50
CA ALA A 273 -6.47 5.45 -20.38
C ALA A 273 -6.95 4.18 -19.64
N MET A 274 -6.06 3.49 -18.92
CA MET A 274 -6.41 2.29 -18.14
C MET A 274 -7.49 2.58 -17.10
N MET A 275 -7.47 3.74 -16.45
CA MET A 275 -8.52 4.14 -15.50
C MET A 275 -9.88 4.34 -16.18
N LEU A 276 -9.89 4.96 -17.36
CA LEU A 276 -11.13 5.17 -18.12
C LEU A 276 -11.72 3.85 -18.62
N ASP A 277 -10.88 2.92 -19.03
CA ASP A 277 -11.31 1.58 -19.45
C ASP A 277 -11.83 0.77 -18.26
N PHE A 278 -11.14 0.84 -17.11
CA PHE A 278 -11.50 0.06 -15.92
C PHE A 278 -12.83 0.51 -15.28
N TYR A 279 -13.07 1.82 -15.20
CA TYR A 279 -14.27 2.38 -14.56
C TYR A 279 -15.37 2.80 -15.55
N GLY A 280 -15.07 2.88 -16.84
CA GLY A 280 -15.86 3.62 -17.83
C GLY A 280 -15.61 5.14 -17.76
N ALA A 281 -15.86 5.86 -18.86
CA ALA A 281 -15.42 7.25 -19.02
C ALA A 281 -15.89 8.21 -17.90
N GLU A 282 -17.18 8.16 -17.50
CA GLU A 282 -17.71 9.11 -16.51
C GLU A 282 -17.15 8.88 -15.09
N VAL A 283 -17.15 7.62 -14.64
CA VAL A 283 -16.62 7.26 -13.32
C VAL A 283 -15.10 7.36 -13.33
N GLY A 284 -14.45 6.92 -14.40
CA GLY A 284 -13.02 6.94 -14.60
C GLY A 284 -12.46 8.35 -14.56
N LEU A 285 -13.12 9.33 -15.18
CA LEU A 285 -12.71 10.73 -15.09
C LEU A 285 -12.71 11.24 -13.63
N ARG A 286 -13.78 10.94 -12.88
CA ARG A 286 -13.88 11.33 -11.46
C ARG A 286 -12.81 10.63 -10.61
N ALA A 287 -12.60 9.34 -10.85
CA ALA A 287 -11.60 8.55 -10.15
C ALA A 287 -10.18 9.04 -10.44
N ALA A 288 -9.89 9.39 -11.69
CA ALA A 288 -8.58 9.81 -12.18
C ALA A 288 -8.16 11.20 -11.70
N ARG A 289 -9.10 12.08 -11.35
CA ARG A 289 -8.82 13.48 -10.96
C ARG A 289 -7.70 13.63 -9.93
N LYS A 290 -7.67 12.79 -8.89
CA LYS A 290 -6.60 12.83 -7.88
C LYS A 290 -5.25 12.39 -8.44
N HIS A 291 -5.23 11.40 -9.32
CA HIS A 291 -4.01 10.96 -10.00
C HIS A 291 -3.47 12.08 -10.87
N VAL A 292 -4.32 12.69 -11.71
CA VAL A 292 -3.98 13.89 -12.48
C VAL A 292 -3.37 14.97 -11.58
N GLY A 293 -4.02 15.27 -10.46
CA GLY A 293 -3.52 16.22 -9.47
C GLY A 293 -2.12 15.88 -8.98
N TRP A 294 -1.86 14.61 -8.62
CA TRP A 294 -0.55 14.16 -8.12
C TRP A 294 0.56 14.19 -9.19
N TYR A 295 0.25 13.87 -10.45
CA TYR A 295 1.22 14.03 -11.54
C TYR A 295 1.58 15.51 -11.71
N LEU A 296 0.59 16.40 -11.75
CA LEU A 296 0.82 17.84 -11.88
C LEU A 296 1.60 18.40 -10.70
N ASP A 297 1.22 18.07 -9.47
CA ASP A 297 1.92 18.53 -8.25
C ASP A 297 3.39 18.10 -8.21
N ARG A 298 3.70 16.95 -8.78
CA ARG A 298 5.03 16.36 -8.72
C ARG A 298 5.94 16.80 -9.86
N PHE A 299 5.40 16.91 -11.08
CA PHE A 299 6.20 17.14 -12.29
C PHE A 299 5.98 18.51 -12.93
N VAL A 300 4.95 19.23 -12.50
CA VAL A 300 4.63 20.60 -12.94
C VAL A 300 4.24 21.48 -11.74
N PRO A 301 5.08 21.56 -10.68
CA PRO A 301 4.72 22.26 -9.45
C PRO A 301 4.51 23.78 -9.63
N THR A 302 4.98 24.32 -10.75
CA THR A 302 4.85 25.73 -11.15
C THR A 302 3.61 26.00 -12.00
N LEU A 303 2.77 25.00 -12.28
CA LEU A 303 1.54 25.18 -13.06
C LEU A 303 0.62 26.18 -12.32
N PRO A 304 0.11 27.24 -13.00
CA PRO A 304 -0.80 28.18 -12.40
C PRO A 304 -2.02 27.49 -11.78
N VAL A 305 -2.47 27.98 -10.63
CA VAL A 305 -3.56 27.35 -9.85
C VAL A 305 -4.85 27.29 -10.67
N GLU A 306 -5.13 28.34 -11.44
CA GLU A 306 -6.29 28.46 -12.32
C GLU A 306 -6.23 27.42 -13.46
N GLU A 307 -5.06 27.22 -14.05
CA GLU A 307 -4.87 26.23 -15.11
C GLU A 307 -5.00 24.80 -14.57
N LYS A 308 -4.39 24.52 -13.40
CA LYS A 308 -4.57 23.25 -12.70
C LYS A 308 -6.05 23.00 -12.39
N ALA A 309 -6.77 24.00 -11.89
CA ALA A 309 -8.19 23.88 -11.59
C ALA A 309 -9.03 23.60 -12.86
N ALA A 310 -8.72 24.26 -13.98
CA ALA A 310 -9.37 24.01 -15.26
C ALA A 310 -9.17 22.57 -15.74
N ILE A 311 -7.96 22.03 -15.65
CA ILE A 311 -7.68 20.62 -15.97
C ILE A 311 -8.48 19.69 -15.06
N LEU A 312 -8.42 19.88 -13.73
CA LEU A 312 -9.05 18.97 -12.77
C LEU A 312 -10.57 18.97 -12.82
N THR A 313 -11.19 20.07 -13.26
CA THR A 313 -12.65 20.21 -13.35
C THR A 313 -13.22 19.91 -14.73
N SER A 314 -12.36 19.78 -15.75
CA SER A 314 -12.77 19.44 -17.12
C SER A 314 -13.52 18.10 -17.18
N LYS A 315 -14.53 18.05 -18.06
CA LYS A 315 -15.24 16.83 -18.45
C LYS A 315 -14.74 16.23 -19.76
N ASP A 316 -13.87 16.96 -20.47
CA ASP A 316 -13.27 16.51 -21.71
C ASP A 316 -12.01 15.70 -21.41
N VAL A 317 -12.15 14.39 -21.61
CA VAL A 317 -11.08 13.40 -21.41
C VAL A 317 -9.86 13.70 -22.28
N LYS A 318 -10.07 14.11 -23.54
CA LYS A 318 -8.95 14.40 -24.46
C LYS A 318 -8.21 15.65 -24.01
N LEU A 319 -8.96 16.71 -23.67
CA LEU A 319 -8.38 17.95 -23.15
C LEU A 319 -7.53 17.70 -21.91
N VAL A 320 -8.03 16.90 -20.96
CA VAL A 320 -7.28 16.55 -19.73
C VAL A 320 -5.98 15.83 -20.09
N SER A 321 -6.07 14.82 -20.96
CA SER A 321 -4.90 14.05 -21.37
C SER A 321 -3.85 14.92 -22.06
N GLU A 322 -4.23 15.67 -23.10
CA GLU A 322 -3.33 16.52 -23.87
C GLU A 322 -2.66 17.61 -23.02
N ARG A 323 -3.44 18.28 -22.16
CA ARG A 323 -2.91 19.34 -21.29
C ARG A 323 -1.90 18.83 -20.29
N VAL A 324 -2.16 17.68 -19.66
CA VAL A 324 -1.26 17.10 -18.66
C VAL A 324 0.01 16.55 -19.34
N ILE A 325 -0.13 15.84 -20.46
CA ILE A 325 1.01 15.33 -21.24
C ILE A 325 1.91 16.49 -21.68
N GLY A 326 1.33 17.53 -22.27
CA GLY A 326 2.06 18.73 -22.67
C GLY A 326 2.76 19.37 -21.49
N ALA A 327 2.04 19.64 -20.39
CA ALA A 327 2.61 20.28 -19.21
C ALA A 327 3.80 19.50 -18.62
N ILE A 328 3.72 18.17 -18.58
CA ILE A 328 4.81 17.32 -18.09
C ILE A 328 5.99 17.32 -19.06
N ALA A 329 5.75 17.15 -20.36
CA ALA A 329 6.82 17.09 -21.36
C ALA A 329 7.60 18.42 -21.48
N TYR A 330 6.90 19.56 -21.35
CA TYR A 330 7.51 20.90 -21.42
C TYR A 330 8.11 21.40 -20.11
N SER A 331 7.85 20.74 -18.97
CA SER A 331 8.36 21.23 -17.69
C SER A 331 9.88 21.14 -17.58
N GLY A 332 10.54 20.36 -18.45
CA GLY A 332 12.00 20.26 -18.53
C GLY A 332 12.66 19.84 -17.21
N VAL A 333 11.88 19.29 -16.26
CA VAL A 333 12.34 19.02 -14.90
C VAL A 333 13.32 17.86 -14.94
N ALA A 334 14.61 18.20 -14.85
CA ALA A 334 15.63 17.30 -14.34
C ALA A 334 15.16 16.77 -12.98
N THR A 335 15.03 15.45 -12.88
CA THR A 335 14.57 14.73 -11.69
C THR A 335 15.52 14.97 -10.52
N ALA A 336 15.25 15.96 -9.69
CA ALA A 336 15.89 16.10 -8.39
C ALA A 336 14.97 16.86 -7.41
N ARG A 337 14.39 16.11 -6.47
CA ARG A 337 14.18 16.62 -5.11
C ARG A 337 14.86 15.64 -4.17
N GLU A 338 16.19 15.75 -4.10
CA GLU A 338 16.87 15.49 -2.83
C GLU A 338 16.54 16.64 -1.89
N GLY A 339 15.94 16.31 -0.74
CA GLY A 339 15.89 17.16 0.45
C GLY A 339 15.17 18.51 0.35
N VAL A 340 13.93 18.56 0.83
CA VAL A 340 13.49 19.70 1.65
C VAL A 340 12.71 19.17 2.84
N ALA A 341 13.39 19.13 3.99
CA ALA A 341 12.75 19.08 5.28
C ALA A 341 12.11 20.44 5.56
N ALA A 342 10.81 20.41 5.86
CA ALA A 342 10.14 21.35 6.76
C ALA A 342 9.23 20.51 7.67
#